data_AF-A0A924GJG1-F1
#
_entry.id   AF-A0A924GJG1-F1
#
_cell.length_a   1.000
_cell.length_b   1.000
_cell.length_c   1.000
_cell.angle_alpha   90.00
_cell.angle_beta   90.00
_cell.angle_gamma   90.00
#
_symmetry.space_group_name_H-M   'P 1'
#
loop_
_entity.id
_entity.type
_entity.pdbx_description
1 polymer ?
#
loop_
_entity_poly.entity_id
_entity_poly.type
_entity_poly.pdbx_seq_one_letter_code
_entity_poly.pdbx_strand_id
1 'polypeptide(L)'
;SEELPPAVWVQRWMRSLGERGILDAVDGVIVARPPVSSPEILPTAEERARRRAAQRNSVISEITRYNPEAVVCVGVPFGHTRPQWILPYGGRIRLDGRARTVTANYS
;
A
#
# COMPACT_ATOMS: atom_id res chain seq x y z
N SER A 1 10.30 1.79 11.02
CA SER A 1 10.44 0.36 11.31
C SER A 1 10.84 -0.34 10.03
N GLU A 2 11.87 -1.19 10.07
CA GLU A 2 12.30 -2.04 8.96
C GLU A 2 11.68 -3.44 9.02
N GLU A 3 10.62 -3.60 9.83
CA GLU A 3 9.88 -4.85 9.95
C GLU A 3 9.38 -5.36 8.59
N LEU A 4 9.42 -6.68 8.45
CA LEU A 4 8.89 -7.40 7.30
C LEU A 4 7.60 -8.13 7.70
N PRO A 5 6.48 -7.41 7.95
CA PRO A 5 5.29 -8.02 8.52
C PRO A 5 4.70 -9.09 7.60
N PRO A 6 4.23 -10.23 8.14
CA PRO A 6 3.49 -11.20 7.35
C PRO A 6 2.15 -10.60 6.90
N ALA A 7 1.61 -11.09 5.78
CA ALA A 7 0.38 -10.54 5.18
C ALA A 7 -0.83 -10.57 6.13
N VAL A 8 -0.91 -11.55 7.03
CA VAL A 8 -1.97 -11.64 8.04
C VAL A 8 -1.94 -10.48 9.04
N TRP A 9 -0.78 -9.90 9.34
CA TRP A 9 -0.71 -8.71 10.20
C TRP A 9 -1.23 -7.49 9.46
N VAL A 10 -0.80 -7.30 8.21
CA VAL A 10 -1.29 -6.23 7.34
C VAL A 10 -2.81 -6.31 7.20
N GLN A 11 -3.36 -7.51 6.99
CA GLN A 11 -4.80 -7.72 6.95
C GLN A 11 -5.50 -7.27 8.23
N ARG A 12 -4.98 -7.62 9.41
CA ARG A 12 -5.55 -7.21 10.71
C ARG A 12 -5.50 -5.70 10.90
N TRP A 13 -4.43 -5.04 10.46
CA TRP A 13 -4.33 -3.59 10.50
C TRP A 13 -5.37 -2.93 9.58
N MET A 14 -5.49 -3.39 8.33
CA MET A 14 -6.48 -2.86 7.39
C MET A 14 -7.91 -3.06 7.89
N ARG A 15 -8.23 -4.25 8.42
CA ARG A 15 -9.51 -4.51 9.08
C ARG A 15 -9.78 -3.54 10.21
N SER A 16 -8.78 -3.28 11.06
CA SER A 16 -8.90 -2.36 12.18
C SER A 16 -9.19 -0.91 11.75
N LEU A 17 -8.73 -0.50 10.56
CA LEU A 17 -9.08 0.79 9.95
C LEU A 17 -10.50 0.76 9.38
N GLY A 18 -10.89 -0.33 8.72
CA GLY A 18 -12.22 -0.55 8.18
C GLY A 18 -13.32 -0.53 9.24
N GLU A 19 -13.15 -1.29 10.33
CA GLU A 19 -14.08 -1.32 11.47
C GLU A 19 -14.24 0.05 12.16
N ARG A 20 -13.30 0.98 11.95
CA ARG A 20 -13.35 2.35 12.46
C ARG A 20 -13.95 3.36 11.45
N GLY A 21 -14.42 2.90 10.30
CA GLY A 21 -14.97 3.74 9.24
C GLY A 21 -13.93 4.53 8.43
N ILE A 22 -12.63 4.34 8.67
CA ILE A 22 -11.59 5.13 7.98
C ILE A 22 -11.53 4.78 6.48
N LEU A 23 -11.71 3.50 6.13
CA LEU A 23 -11.65 3.06 4.73
C LEU A 23 -12.89 3.48 3.92
N ASP A 24 -14.05 3.60 4.58
CA ASP A 24 -15.30 4.07 3.96
C ASP A 24 -15.27 5.58 3.68
N ALA A 25 -14.54 6.34 4.50
CA ALA A 25 -14.49 7.80 4.41
C ALA A 25 -13.54 8.38 3.34
N VAL A 26 -12.85 7.54 2.54
CA VAL A 26 -11.83 8.01 1.58
C VAL A 26 -12.17 7.65 0.14
N ASP A 27 -11.88 8.55 -0.79
CA ASP A 27 -12.07 8.32 -2.23
C ASP A 27 -11.02 7.38 -2.84
N GLY A 28 -9.88 7.19 -2.16
CA GLY A 28 -8.79 6.38 -2.67
C GLY A 28 -7.71 6.11 -1.64
N VAL A 29 -6.94 5.05 -1.90
CA VAL A 29 -5.90 4.55 -1.00
C VAL A 29 -4.60 4.35 -1.77
N ILE A 30 -3.53 4.94 -1.25
CA ILE A 30 -2.17 4.75 -1.74
C ILE A 30 -1.41 3.89 -0.74
N VAL A 31 -0.90 2.75 -1.21
CA VAL A 31 -0.12 1.84 -0.36
C VAL A 31 1.31 1.80 -0.85
N ALA A 32 2.22 2.07 0.09
CA ALA A 32 3.65 2.01 -0.14
C ALA A 32 4.07 0.64 -0.65
N ARG A 33 5.13 0.59 -1.46
CA ARG A 33 5.76 -0.68 -1.80
C ARG A 33 6.26 -1.36 -0.53
N PRO A 34 5.81 -2.59 -0.22
CA PRO A 34 6.22 -3.23 1.01
C PRO A 34 7.69 -3.69 0.92
N PRO A 35 8.48 -3.45 1.98
CA PRO A 35 9.77 -4.09 2.11
C PRO A 35 9.56 -5.61 2.28
N VAL A 36 10.39 -6.40 1.59
CA VAL A 36 10.34 -7.88 1.65
C VAL A 36 11.71 -8.50 1.86
N SER A 37 12.70 -7.66 2.17
CA SER A 37 14.09 -8.02 2.43
C SER A 37 14.69 -6.98 3.37
N SER A 38 15.62 -7.42 4.20
CA SER A 38 16.49 -6.60 5.06
C SER A 38 17.95 -7.04 4.85
N PRO A 39 18.95 -6.36 5.43
CA PRO A 39 20.34 -6.85 5.40
C PRO A 39 20.50 -8.28 5.94
N GLU A 40 19.67 -8.68 6.92
CA GLU A 40 19.69 -10.00 7.55
C GLU A 40 18.81 -11.02 6.80
N ILE A 41 17.79 -10.56 6.07
CA ILE A 41 16.82 -11.40 5.37
C ILE A 41 16.89 -11.11 3.87
N LEU A 42 17.52 -12.02 3.12
CA LEU A 42 17.71 -11.92 1.67
C LEU A 42 16.96 -13.04 0.93
N PRO A 43 15.63 -12.94 0.71
CA PRO A 43 14.88 -13.98 0.03
C PRO A 43 15.16 -13.96 -1.47
N THR A 44 14.89 -15.11 -2.11
CA THR A 44 14.96 -15.25 -3.57
C THR A 44 14.04 -14.24 -4.27
N ALA A 45 14.28 -13.98 -5.55
CA ALA A 45 13.41 -13.09 -6.34
C ALA A 45 11.94 -13.57 -6.34
N GLU A 46 11.73 -14.88 -6.46
CA GLU A 46 10.42 -15.52 -6.39
C GLU A 46 9.75 -15.29 -5.03
N GLU A 47 10.50 -15.50 -3.93
CA GLU A 47 9.95 -15.31 -2.59
C GLU A 47 9.59 -13.84 -2.32
N ARG A 48 10.43 -12.91 -2.79
CA ARG A 48 10.12 -11.49 -2.73
C ARG A 48 8.84 -11.15 -3.52
N ALA A 49 8.66 -11.74 -4.71
CA ALA A 49 7.44 -11.54 -5.49
C ALA A 49 6.20 -12.10 -4.77
N ARG A 50 6.30 -13.31 -4.20
CA ARG A 50 5.24 -13.97 -3.44
C ARG A 50 4.81 -13.13 -2.22
N ARG A 51 5.77 -12.63 -1.44
CA ARG A 51 5.49 -11.79 -0.26
C ARG A 51 4.79 -10.49 -0.63
N ARG A 52 5.25 -9.80 -1.69
CA ARG A 52 4.59 -8.58 -2.18
C ARG A 52 3.17 -8.86 -2.66
N ALA A 53 2.96 -9.95 -3.39
CA ALA A 53 1.64 -10.35 -3.86
C ALA A 53 0.69 -10.67 -2.70
N ALA A 54 1.17 -11.39 -1.68
CA ALA A 54 0.37 -11.72 -0.50
C ALA A 54 -0.09 -10.46 0.24
N GLN A 55 0.82 -9.53 0.54
CA GLN A 55 0.43 -8.27 1.20
C GLN A 55 -0.51 -7.42 0.33
N ARG A 56 -0.21 -7.29 -0.97
CA ARG A 56 -1.08 -6.57 -1.92
C ARG A 56 -2.50 -7.14 -1.91
N ASN A 57 -2.63 -8.47 -1.97
CA ASN A 57 -3.92 -9.13 -2.00
C ASN A 57 -4.69 -8.92 -0.67
N SER A 58 -4.00 -8.99 0.48
CA SER A 58 -4.62 -8.69 1.78
C SER A 58 -5.12 -7.25 1.87
N VAL A 59 -4.33 -6.28 1.39
CA VAL A 59 -4.70 -4.86 1.36
C VAL A 59 -5.94 -4.65 0.48
N ILE A 60 -5.91 -5.13 -0.77
CA ILE A 60 -7.03 -4.95 -1.70
C ILE A 60 -8.28 -5.63 -1.15
N SER A 61 -8.17 -6.86 -0.66
CA SER A 61 -9.30 -7.60 -0.12
C SER A 61 -9.99 -6.88 1.04
N GLU A 62 -9.23 -6.32 1.98
CA GLU A 62 -9.84 -5.60 3.10
C GLU A 62 -10.40 -4.25 2.65
N ILE A 63 -9.70 -3.48 1.80
CA ILE A 63 -10.25 -2.21 1.30
C ILE A 63 -11.57 -2.43 0.56
N THR A 64 -11.61 -3.37 -0.39
CA THR A 64 -12.82 -3.67 -1.16
C THR A 64 -13.98 -4.13 -0.27
N ARG A 65 -13.71 -4.78 0.87
CA ARG A 65 -14.74 -5.19 1.81
C ARG A 65 -15.45 -4.01 2.47
N TYR A 66 -14.72 -2.93 2.79
CA TYR A 66 -15.29 -1.76 3.45
C TYR A 66 -15.65 -0.63 2.48
N ASN A 67 -14.98 -0.54 1.32
CA ASN A 67 -15.21 0.48 0.30
C ASN A 67 -14.87 -0.09 -1.09
N PRO A 68 -15.86 -0.68 -1.81
CA PRO A 68 -15.64 -1.28 -3.12
C PRO A 68 -15.35 -0.24 -4.23
N GLU A 69 -15.69 1.03 -4.01
CA GLU A 69 -15.53 2.11 -5.00
C GLU A 69 -14.17 2.82 -4.90
N ALA A 70 -13.42 2.62 -3.80
CA ALA A 70 -12.13 3.26 -3.59
C ALA A 70 -11.12 2.91 -4.69
N VAL A 71 -10.43 3.93 -5.23
CA VAL A 71 -9.29 3.71 -6.12
C VAL A 71 -8.07 3.31 -5.30
N VAL A 72 -7.62 2.06 -5.45
CA VAL A 72 -6.48 1.52 -4.70
C VAL A 72 -5.22 1.42 -5.56
N CYS A 73 -4.15 2.09 -5.16
CA CYS A 73 -2.84 2.05 -5.81
C CYS A 73 -1.79 1.47 -4.86
N VAL A 74 -1.37 0.22 -5.10
CA VAL A 74 -0.37 -0.49 -4.28
C VAL A 74 0.99 -0.50 -4.97
N GLY A 75 2.06 -0.30 -4.21
CA GLY A 75 3.43 -0.38 -4.73
C GLY A 75 4.04 0.97 -5.11
N VAL A 76 3.38 2.06 -4.72
CA VAL A 76 3.88 3.42 -4.94
C VAL A 76 5.19 3.58 -4.16
N PRO A 77 6.25 4.15 -4.76
CA PRO A 77 7.61 4.06 -4.22
C PRO A 77 7.85 5.10 -3.12
N PHE A 78 7.09 5.06 -2.03
CA PHE A 78 7.34 5.83 -0.81
C PHE A 78 7.53 4.89 0.39
N GLY A 79 7.82 5.41 1.57
CA GLY A 79 8.05 4.60 2.78
C GLY A 79 9.44 3.97 2.79
N HIS A 80 9.57 2.72 3.23
CA HIS A 80 10.87 2.11 3.57
C HIS A 80 11.65 1.49 2.40
N THR A 81 11.09 1.49 1.18
CA THR A 81 11.81 0.99 -0.01
C THR A 81 12.48 2.13 -0.77
N ARG A 82 13.58 1.84 -1.47
CA ARG A 82 14.27 2.80 -2.34
C ARG A 82 13.93 2.54 -3.82
N PRO A 83 13.89 3.58 -4.67
CA PRO A 83 13.90 5.02 -4.33
C PRO A 83 12.64 5.45 -3.56
N GLN A 84 12.71 6.58 -2.86
CA GLN A 84 11.61 7.14 -2.05
C GLN A 84 11.06 8.42 -2.69
N TRP A 85 9.81 8.37 -3.09
CA TRP A 85 9.03 9.49 -3.59
C TRP A 85 8.44 10.26 -2.41
N ILE A 86 8.67 11.57 -2.39
CA ILE A 86 8.19 12.47 -1.33
C ILE A 86 6.72 12.77 -1.59
N LEU A 87 5.82 12.54 -0.63
CA LEU A 87 4.40 12.86 -0.81
C LEU A 87 4.10 14.30 -0.36
N PRO A 88 3.31 15.09 -1.12
CA PRO A 88 2.86 16.41 -0.67
C PRO A 88 1.76 16.25 0.39
N TYR A 89 2.14 16.11 1.66
CA TYR A 89 1.18 15.98 2.75
C TYR A 89 0.31 17.24 2.87
N GLY A 90 -1.01 17.07 2.89
CA GLY A 90 -1.98 18.17 2.81
C GLY A 90 -2.16 18.76 1.40
N GLY A 91 -1.36 18.34 0.43
CA GLY A 91 -1.46 18.72 -0.98
C GLY A 91 -2.36 17.78 -1.79
N ARG A 92 -2.31 17.95 -3.12
CA ARG A 92 -3.14 17.16 -4.05
C ARG A 92 -2.37 16.01 -4.68
N ILE A 93 -2.97 14.82 -4.62
CA ILE A 93 -2.54 13.64 -5.38
C ILE A 93 -3.72 13.16 -6.23
N ARG A 94 -3.45 12.82 -7.49
CA ARG A 94 -4.42 12.20 -8.40
C ARG A 94 -4.11 10.72 -8.55
N LEU A 95 -5.12 9.88 -8.34
CA LEU A 95 -5.08 8.45 -8.65
C LEU A 95 -5.91 8.19 -9.90
N ASP A 96 -5.31 7.58 -10.91
CA ASP A 96 -6.00 7.20 -12.14
C ASP A 96 -5.84 5.70 -12.38
N GLY A 97 -6.87 4.94 -12.01
CA GLY A 97 -6.88 3.48 -12.16
C GLY A 97 -6.88 3.02 -13.62
N ARG A 98 -7.44 3.81 -14.54
CA ARG A 98 -7.49 3.47 -15.98
C ARG A 98 -6.15 3.69 -16.65
N ALA A 99 -5.55 4.86 -16.42
CA ALA A 99 -4.23 5.21 -16.94
C ALA A 99 -3.10 4.52 -16.15
N ARG A 100 -3.40 3.94 -14.98
CA ARG A 100 -2.44 3.34 -14.04
C ARG A 100 -1.37 4.34 -13.60
N THR A 101 -1.79 5.57 -13.28
CA THR A 101 -0.90 6.65 -12.87
C THR A 101 -1.24 7.18 -11.49
N VAL A 102 -0.20 7.63 -10.79
CA VAL A 102 -0.29 8.36 -9.53
C VAL A 102 0.53 9.63 -9.69
N THR A 103 -0.11 10.79 -9.58
CA THR A 103 0.54 12.09 -9.85
C THR A 103 0.38 12.99 -8.63
N ALA A 104 1.48 13.60 -8.19
CA ALA A 104 1.48 14.57 -7.10
C ALA A 104 1.67 15.99 -7.64
N ASN A 105 0.97 16.95 -7.03
CA ASN A 105 1.22 18.36 -7.22
C ASN A 105 1.97 18.93 -5.99
N TYR A 106 3.08 19.64 -6.24
CA TYR A 106 3.95 20.26 -5.22
C TYR A 106 3.96 21.79 -5.29
N SER A 107 3.15 22.38 -6.17
CA SER A 107 2.98 23.84 -6.26
C SER A 107 2.43 24.42 -4.96
#